data_AF-A0A829PP50-F1
#
_entry.id   AF-A0A829PP50-F1
#
_cell.length_a   1.000
_cell.length_b   1.000
_cell.length_c   1.000
_cell.angle_alpha   90.00
_cell.angle_beta   90.00
_cell.angle_gamma   90.00
#
_symmetry.space_group_name_H-M   'P 1'
#
loop_
_entity.id
_entity.type
_entity.pdbx_description
1 polymer ?
#
loop_
_entity_poly.entity_id
_entity_poly.type
_entity_poly.pdbx_seq_one_letter_code
_entity_poly.pdbx_strand_id
1 'polypeptide(L)'
;MPSFTRAELEEAFAQHQATVHRCIETGDWNPYAEMYTEDALYIEHVVGRLHGKEAIRQYITAVMAEFPGNHMPSLPATWTVFDPKRVGWSAKSTM
;
A
#
# COMPACT_ATOMS: atom_id res chain seq x y z
N MET A 1 -19.87 6.71 13.00
CA MET A 1 -18.60 6.96 12.28
C MET A 1 -18.93 7.77 11.03
N PRO A 2 -18.14 8.79 10.67
CA PRO A 2 -18.32 9.47 9.39
C PRO A 2 -18.19 8.47 8.24
N SER A 3 -19.07 8.57 7.25
CA SER A 3 -19.01 7.76 6.02
C SER A 3 -18.41 8.59 4.90
N PHE A 4 -17.37 8.10 4.26
CA PHE A 4 -16.81 8.71 3.05
C PHE A 4 -17.72 8.42 1.86
N THR A 5 -17.78 9.36 0.93
CA THR A 5 -18.42 9.17 -0.36
C THR A 5 -17.61 8.21 -1.22
N ARG A 6 -18.27 7.58 -2.18
CA ARG A 6 -17.59 6.71 -3.16
C ARG A 6 -16.50 7.46 -3.93
N ALA A 7 -16.74 8.72 -4.27
CA ALA A 7 -15.79 9.56 -4.99
C ALA A 7 -14.51 9.80 -4.18
N GLU A 8 -14.63 10.12 -2.89
CA GLU A 8 -13.47 10.29 -2.00
C GLU A 8 -12.65 9.00 -1.88
N LEU A 9 -13.32 7.83 -1.81
CA LEU A 9 -12.63 6.55 -1.76
C LEU A 9 -11.92 6.21 -3.07
N GLU A 10 -12.52 6.53 -4.22
CA GLU A 10 -11.91 6.34 -5.54
C GLU A 10 -10.70 7.25 -5.74
N GLU A 11 -10.79 8.51 -5.33
CA GLU A 11 -9.70 9.47 -5.37
C GLU A 11 -8.53 9.04 -4.48
N ALA A 12 -8.81 8.65 -3.24
CA ALA A 12 -7.80 8.14 -2.31
C ALA A 12 -7.09 6.90 -2.86
N PHE A 13 -7.84 5.98 -3.47
CA PHE A 13 -7.28 4.78 -4.09
C PHE A 13 -6.45 5.10 -5.33
N ALA A 14 -6.88 6.04 -6.18
CA ALA A 14 -6.10 6.50 -7.32
C ALA A 14 -4.77 7.13 -6.87
N GLN A 15 -4.79 7.93 -5.81
CA GLN A 15 -3.59 8.48 -5.20
C GLN A 15 -2.66 7.39 -4.66
N HIS A 16 -3.20 6.37 -3.98
CA HIS A 16 -2.43 5.21 -3.53
C HIS A 16 -1.73 4.51 -4.70
N GLN A 17 -2.45 4.20 -5.77
CA GLN A 17 -1.87 3.55 -6.96
C GLN A 17 -0.79 4.41 -7.62
N ALA A 18 -0.99 5.72 -7.71
CA ALA A 18 0.01 6.64 -8.24
C ALA A 18 1.29 6.70 -7.38
N THR A 19 1.14 6.67 -6.05
CA THR A 19 2.28 6.59 -5.12
C THR A 19 3.05 5.30 -5.30
N VAL A 20 2.37 4.16 -5.38
CA VAL A 20 3.01 2.85 -5.62
C VAL A 20 3.77 2.85 -6.96
N HIS A 21 3.16 3.37 -8.03
CA HIS A 21 3.82 3.46 -9.34
C HIS A 21 5.11 4.27 -9.26
N ARG A 22 5.07 5.44 -8.61
CA ARG A 22 6.26 6.26 -8.40
C ARG A 22 7.34 5.52 -7.61
N CYS A 23 6.97 4.80 -6.55
CA CYS A 23 7.93 4.03 -5.75
C CYS A 23 8.62 2.94 -6.57
N ILE A 24 7.90 2.32 -7.52
CA ILE A 24 8.46 1.35 -8.47
C ILE A 24 9.43 2.04 -9.44
N GLU A 25 9.04 3.18 -10.02
CA GLU A 25 9.88 3.93 -10.97
C GLU A 25 11.19 4.44 -10.35
N THR A 26 11.15 4.89 -9.10
CA THR A 26 12.31 5.50 -8.43
C THR A 26 13.09 4.53 -7.56
N GLY A 27 12.48 3.43 -7.12
CA GLY A 27 12.99 2.56 -6.06
C GLY A 27 12.90 3.17 -4.65
N ASP A 28 12.38 4.40 -4.50
CA ASP A 28 12.17 5.02 -3.19
C ASP A 28 10.79 4.69 -2.64
N TRP A 29 10.76 3.88 -1.58
CA TRP A 29 9.54 3.43 -0.92
C TRP A 29 9.15 4.23 0.32
N ASN A 30 9.87 5.30 0.66
CA ASN A 30 9.46 6.19 1.75
C ASN A 30 8.06 6.78 1.56
N PRO A 31 7.66 7.26 0.36
CA PRO A 31 6.31 7.78 0.14
C PRO A 31 5.20 6.76 0.42
N TYR A 32 5.47 5.46 0.22
CA TYR A 32 4.51 4.42 0.54
C TYR A 32 4.21 4.35 2.04
N ALA A 33 5.26 4.42 2.87
CA ALA A 33 5.11 4.40 4.32
C ALA A 33 4.35 5.62 4.85
N GLU A 34 4.52 6.81 4.24
CA GLU A 34 3.81 8.03 4.65
C GLU A 34 2.29 7.98 4.45
N MET A 35 1.76 6.99 3.71
CA MET A 35 0.32 6.79 3.58
C MET A 35 -0.32 6.16 4.84
N TYR A 36 0.49 5.72 5.80
CA TYR A 36 0.04 5.02 7.01
C TYR A 36 0.14 5.92 8.25
N THR A 37 -0.75 5.68 9.21
CA THR A 37 -0.69 6.34 10.53
C THR A 37 0.43 5.75 11.39
N GLU A 38 0.89 6.52 12.38
CA GLU A 38 1.95 6.09 13.31
C GLU A 38 1.60 4.80 14.07
N ASP A 39 0.30 4.52 14.24
CA ASP A 39 -0.25 3.35 14.93
C ASP A 39 -0.82 2.27 13.99
N ALA A 40 -0.54 2.36 12.69
CA ALA A 40 -1.10 1.45 11.69
C ALA A 40 -0.76 -0.02 11.98
N LEU A 41 -1.76 -0.90 11.87
CA LEU A 41 -1.55 -2.34 11.87
C LEU A 41 -1.50 -2.84 10.42
N TYR A 42 -0.32 -3.25 9.98
CA TYR A 42 -0.10 -3.81 8.65
C TYR A 42 -0.01 -5.33 8.73
N ILE A 43 -0.88 -6.02 8.00
CA ILE A 43 -0.93 -7.48 7.96
C ILE A 43 -0.32 -7.92 6.64
N GLU A 44 0.85 -8.53 6.74
CA GLU A 44 1.62 -8.98 5.61
C GLU A 44 1.77 -10.50 5.58
N HIS A 45 1.65 -11.08 4.40
CA HIS A 45 1.67 -12.52 4.17
C HIS A 45 3.03 -13.17 4.46
N VAL A 46 4.14 -12.45 4.28
CA VAL A 46 5.50 -12.96 4.51
C VAL A 46 5.90 -12.87 5.98
N VAL A 47 5.72 -11.69 6.58
CA VAL A 47 6.27 -11.36 7.92
C VAL A 47 5.22 -11.32 9.03
N GLY A 48 3.95 -11.52 8.70
CA GLY A 48 2.86 -11.49 9.66
C GLY A 48 2.43 -10.05 9.98
N ARG A 49 2.49 -9.64 11.25
CA ARG A 49 1.95 -8.35 11.68
C ARG A 49 3.05 -7.33 11.95
N LEU A 50 2.95 -6.17 11.30
CA LEU A 50 3.80 -5.01 11.58
C LEU A 50 2.95 -3.93 12.27
N HIS A 51 3.53 -3.28 13.27
CA HIS A 51 2.86 -2.24 14.04
C HIS A 51 3.59 -0.91 13.86
N GLY A 52 2.85 0.08 13.38
CA GLY A 52 3.28 1.44 13.16
C GLY A 52 3.97 1.69 11.83
N LYS A 53 3.91 2.94 11.39
CA LYS A 53 4.48 3.43 10.12
C LYS A 53 5.95 3.04 9.95
N GLU A 54 6.76 3.20 10.99
CA GLU A 54 8.20 2.93 10.87
C GLU A 54 8.53 1.45 10.68
N ALA A 55 7.73 0.53 11.25
CA ALA A 55 7.87 -0.90 10.97
C ALA A 55 7.51 -1.22 9.50
N ILE A 56 6.48 -0.57 8.97
CA ILE A 56 6.10 -0.66 7.55
C ILE A 56 7.22 -0.12 6.66
N ARG A 57 7.79 1.05 6.99
CA ARG A 57 8.90 1.69 6.25
C ARG A 57 10.11 0.77 6.16
N GLN A 58 10.55 0.23 7.30
CA GLN A 58 11.70 -0.68 7.35
C GLN A 58 11.47 -1.92 6.51
N TYR A 59 10.27 -2.50 6.59
CA TYR A 59 9.90 -3.66 5.80
C TYR A 59 9.90 -3.37 4.30
N ILE A 60 9.13 -2.37 3.86
CA ILE A 60 8.91 -2.14 2.42
C ILE A 60 10.18 -1.71 1.70
N THR A 61 11.00 -0.87 2.35
CA THR A 61 12.28 -0.43 1.78
C THR A 61 13.27 -1.58 1.65
N ALA A 62 13.30 -2.50 2.62
CA ALA A 62 14.15 -3.69 2.55
C ALA A 62 13.68 -4.67 1.46
N VAL A 63 12.39 -5.02 1.44
CA VAL A 63 11.85 -6.01 0.49
C VAL A 63 11.95 -5.53 -0.95
N MET A 64 11.74 -4.24 -1.19
CA MET A 64 11.75 -3.70 -2.54
C MET A 64 13.16 -3.32 -3.04
N ALA A 65 14.19 -3.38 -2.20
CA ALA A 65 15.58 -3.16 -2.59
C ALA A 65 16.24 -4.40 -3.23
N GLU A 66 15.72 -5.60 -2.97
CA GLU A 66 16.28 -6.87 -3.43
C GLU A 66 15.36 -7.59 -4.42
N PHE A 67 15.88 -8.63 -5.10
CA PHE A 67 15.07 -9.46 -5.98
C PHE A 67 14.06 -10.28 -5.15
N PRO A 68 12.78 -10.37 -5.55
CA PRO A 68 12.20 -9.90 -6.81
C PRO A 68 11.74 -8.43 -6.84
N GLY A 69 11.66 -7.76 -5.69
CA GLY A 69 11.10 -6.42 -5.54
C GLY A 69 11.72 -5.36 -6.46
N ASN A 70 13.05 -5.30 -6.55
CA ASN A 70 13.76 -4.35 -7.40
C ASN A 70 13.68 -4.65 -8.92
N HIS A 71 13.09 -5.78 -9.33
CA HIS A 71 12.85 -6.15 -10.73
C HIS A 71 11.36 -6.14 -11.10
N MET A 72 10.47 -5.83 -10.15
CA MET A 72 9.03 -5.82 -10.41
C MET A 72 8.63 -4.60 -11.25
N PRO A 73 8.02 -4.80 -12.44
CA PRO A 73 7.67 -3.69 -13.33
C PRO A 73 6.39 -2.95 -12.91
N SER A 74 5.51 -3.58 -12.14
CA SER A 74 4.26 -2.99 -11.65
C SER A 74 3.65 -3.80 -10.50
N LEU A 75 2.78 -3.14 -9.72
CA LEU A 75 1.94 -3.75 -8.67
C LEU A 75 0.47 -3.34 -8.87
N PRO A 76 -0.21 -3.87 -9.90
CA PRO A 76 -1.59 -3.51 -10.17
C PRO A 76 -2.55 -4.14 -9.17
N ALA A 77 -3.54 -3.39 -8.72
CA ALA A 77 -4.66 -3.96 -8.00
C ALA A 77 -5.58 -4.72 -8.96
N THR A 78 -5.67 -6.04 -8.79
CA THR A 78 -6.48 -6.90 -9.68
C THR A 78 -7.98 -6.77 -9.44
N TRP A 79 -8.39 -6.36 -8.24
CA TRP A 79 -9.77 -6.09 -7.88
C TRP A 79 -9.82 -4.97 -6.84
N THR A 80 -10.90 -4.21 -6.85
CA THR A 80 -11.14 -3.11 -5.90
C THR A 80 -12.59 -3.12 -5.46
N VAL A 81 -12.82 -2.96 -4.16
CA VAL A 81 -14.15 -2.80 -3.56
C VAL A 81 -14.13 -1.52 -2.73
N PHE A 82 -15.13 -0.67 -2.91
CA PHE A 82 -15.31 0.55 -2.12
C PHE A 82 -16.50 0.39 -1.19
N ASP A 83 -16.25 0.30 0.11
CA ASP A 83 -17.28 0.22 1.15
C ASP A 83 -17.33 1.53 1.95
N PRO A 84 -18.36 2.37 1.77
CA PRO A 84 -18.54 3.62 2.54
C PRO A 84 -18.60 3.44 4.06
N LYS A 85 -18.85 2.22 4.56
CA LYS A 85 -18.90 1.88 5.98
C LYS A 85 -17.61 1.26 6.51
N ARG A 86 -16.72 0.78 5.63
CA ARG A 86 -15.40 0.22 5.96
C ARG A 86 -14.37 0.73 4.96
N VAL A 87 -13.57 1.69 5.38
CA VAL A 87 -12.47 2.20 4.54
C VAL A 87 -11.42 1.10 4.38
N GLY A 88 -11.26 0.57 3.18
CA GLY A 88 -10.21 -0.41 2.88
C GLY A 88 -10.29 -0.93 1.45
N TRP A 89 -9.14 -1.26 0.89
CA TRP A 89 -8.97 -1.94 -0.39
C TRP A 89 -8.01 -3.11 -0.19
N SER A 90 -8.17 -4.16 -0.98
CA SER A 90 -7.24 -5.29 -0.98
C SER A 90 -6.85 -5.57 -2.42
N ALA A 91 -5.55 -5.50 -2.69
CA ALA A 91 -4.96 -5.95 -3.94
C ALA A 91 -4.31 -7.31 -3.66
N LYS A 92 -4.72 -8.34 -4.40
CA LYS A 92 -4.02 -9.62 -4.41
C LYS A 92 -3.20 -9.69 -5.70
N SER A 93 -1.91 -9.36 -5.64
CA SER A 93 -1.00 -9.66 -6.74
C SER A 93 -0.87 -11.18 -6.86
N THR A 94 -1.09 -11.70 -8.05
CA THR A 94 -0.73 -13.09 -8.39
C THR A 94 0.69 -13.04 -8.93
N MET A 95 1.60 -13.84 -8.34
CA MET A 95 2.95 -14.06 -8.87
C MET A 95 2.92 -14.60 -10.29
#